data_AF-A0A381RQI0-F1
#
_entry.id   AF-A0A381RQI0-F1
#
_cell.length_a   1.000
_cell.length_b   1.000
_cell.length_c   1.000
_cell.angle_alpha   90.00
_cell.angle_beta   90.00
_cell.angle_gamma   90.00
#
_symmetry.space_group_name_H-M   'P 1'
#
loop_
_entity.id
_entity.type
_entity.pdbx_description
1 polymer ?
#
loop_
_entity_poly.entity_id
_entity_poly.type
_entity_poly.pdbx_seq_one_letter_code
_entity_poly.pdbx_strand_id
1 'polypeptide(L)'
;MTDDPIERVQLEQILEAVRWAPVGGNHRFLRFSAIQDPTIINLLRMVSPGMIQRPQAVITICANWDKLAELKVKGTDRAASIDVGAAMQTMLLAAHALELGSGPVTSFNKVAVGIILNLPDNVTPELMVCIGHPAPGYQMPMAP
;
A
#
# COMPACT_ATOMS: atom_id res chain seq x y z
N MET A 1 14.87 -8.21 -0.55
CA MET A 1 13.89 -9.27 -0.26
C MET A 1 14.41 -10.56 -0.87
N THR A 2 14.08 -11.73 -0.32
CA THR A 2 14.36 -13.03 -0.99
C THR A 2 13.40 -13.22 -2.16
N ASP A 3 13.39 -14.37 -2.82
CA ASP A 3 12.40 -14.73 -3.85
C ASP A 3 11.27 -15.63 -3.31
N ASP A 4 11.30 -15.96 -2.01
CA ASP A 4 10.33 -16.87 -1.39
C ASP A 4 8.93 -16.24 -1.41
N PRO A 5 7.87 -17.00 -1.74
CA PRO A 5 6.52 -16.46 -1.80
C PRO A 5 6.01 -16.00 -0.43
N ILE A 6 5.10 -15.03 -0.45
CA ILE A 6 4.29 -14.67 0.72
C ILE A 6 3.03 -15.52 0.70
N GLU A 7 2.70 -16.12 1.85
CA GLU A 7 1.47 -16.87 2.00
C GLU A 7 0.26 -15.95 1.92
N ARG A 8 -0.79 -16.38 1.21
CA ARG A 8 -2.01 -15.57 1.02
C ARG A 8 -2.62 -15.13 2.35
N VAL A 9 -2.56 -15.98 3.36
CA VAL A 9 -3.05 -15.69 4.71
C VAL A 9 -2.33 -14.51 5.37
N GLN A 10 -1.02 -14.34 5.13
CA GLN A 10 -0.26 -13.23 5.69
C GLN A 10 -0.72 -11.89 5.09
N LEU A 11 -1.02 -11.86 3.79
CA LEU A 11 -1.60 -10.66 3.16
C LEU A 11 -3.00 -10.36 3.68
N GLU A 12 -3.82 -11.39 3.88
CA GLU A 12 -5.16 -11.22 4.47
C GLU A 12 -5.08 -10.68 5.89
N GLN A 13 -4.10 -11.11 6.70
CA GLN A 13 -3.85 -10.55 8.03
C GLN A 13 -3.45 -9.07 7.99
N ILE A 14 -2.59 -8.68 7.04
CA ILE A 14 -2.21 -7.26 6.84
C ILE A 14 -3.42 -6.43 6.39
N LEU A 15 -4.23 -6.97 5.49
CA LEU A 15 -5.47 -6.32 5.03
C LEU A 15 -6.51 -6.21 6.15
N GLU A 16 -6.63 -7.22 7.01
CA GLU A 16 -7.50 -7.16 8.18
C GLU A 16 -7.01 -6.10 9.17
N ALA A 17 -5.71 -6.03 9.43
CA ALA A 17 -5.12 -4.99 10.29
C ALA A 17 -5.42 -3.57 9.78
N VAL A 18 -5.27 -3.31 8.48
CA VAL A 18 -5.52 -1.95 7.95
C VAL A 18 -7.00 -1.53 8.02
N ARG A 19 -7.95 -2.46 8.12
CA ARG A 19 -9.37 -2.11 8.33
C ARG A 19 -9.63 -1.39 9.65
N TRP A 20 -8.72 -1.55 10.60
CA TRP A 20 -8.71 -0.90 11.92
C TRP A 20 -7.87 0.38 11.95
N ALA A 21 -7.22 0.74 10.84
CA ALA A 21 -6.50 2.01 10.75
C ALA A 21 -7.47 3.19 10.96
N PRO A 22 -7.06 4.23 11.70
CA PRO A 22 -7.89 5.40 11.90
C PRO A 22 -8.09 6.13 10.56
N VAL A 23 -9.29 6.65 10.36
CA VAL A 23 -9.65 7.52 9.23
C VAL A 23 -10.46 8.68 9.76
N GLY A 24 -10.13 9.91 9.34
CA GLY A 24 -10.88 11.12 9.71
C GLY A 24 -12.39 10.92 9.54
N GLY A 25 -13.15 11.18 10.61
CA GLY A 25 -14.61 11.00 10.63
C GLY A 25 -15.11 9.58 10.32
N ASN A 26 -14.23 8.56 10.36
CA ASN A 26 -14.52 7.17 9.99
C ASN A 26 -15.12 7.04 8.57
N HIS A 27 -14.74 7.93 7.65
CA HIS A 27 -15.37 8.02 6.34
C HIS A 27 -14.98 6.91 5.36
N ARG A 28 -13.99 6.06 5.69
CA ARG A 28 -13.63 4.83 4.95
C ARG A 28 -13.62 5.01 3.42
N PHE A 29 -12.95 6.06 2.95
CA PHE A 29 -12.80 6.37 1.52
C PHE A 29 -11.62 5.63 0.89
N LEU A 30 -10.70 5.11 1.71
CA LEU A 30 -9.60 4.28 1.26
C LEU A 30 -10.10 2.95 0.69
N ARG A 31 -9.40 2.49 -0.34
CA ARG A 31 -9.55 1.18 -1.01
C ARG A 31 -8.18 0.55 -1.11
N PHE A 32 -8.14 -0.77 -1.16
CA PHE A 32 -6.89 -1.52 -1.17
C PHE A 32 -6.91 -2.52 -2.33
N SER A 33 -5.84 -2.52 -3.12
CA SER A 33 -5.59 -3.52 -4.16
C SER A 33 -4.37 -4.33 -3.77
N ALA A 34 -4.54 -5.63 -3.50
CA ALA A 34 -3.45 -6.54 -3.13
C ALA A 34 -3.11 -7.45 -4.31
N ILE A 35 -1.86 -7.38 -4.77
CA ILE A 35 -1.37 -8.07 -5.96
C ILE A 35 -0.21 -8.99 -5.58
N GLN A 36 -0.29 -10.26 -5.98
CA GLN A 36 0.81 -11.23 -5.93
C GLN A 36 1.25 -11.71 -7.32
N ASP A 37 0.51 -11.33 -8.38
CA ASP A 37 0.84 -11.74 -9.75
C ASP A 37 2.18 -11.11 -10.19
N PRO A 38 3.21 -11.90 -10.51
CA PRO A 38 4.53 -11.37 -10.89
C PRO A 38 4.50 -10.52 -12.16
N THR A 39 3.58 -10.78 -13.09
CA THR A 39 3.41 -10.00 -14.32
C THR A 39 2.92 -8.60 -13.98
N ILE A 40 1.88 -8.49 -13.16
CA ILE A 40 1.34 -7.20 -12.71
C ILE A 40 2.39 -6.45 -11.88
N ILE A 41 3.09 -7.13 -10.96
CA ILE A 41 4.16 -6.51 -10.17
C ILE A 41 5.26 -5.95 -11.08
N ASN A 42 5.67 -6.69 -12.12
CA ASN A 42 6.66 -6.20 -13.09
C ASN A 42 6.15 -4.98 -13.88
N LEU A 43 4.86 -4.95 -14.27
CA LEU A 43 4.25 -3.77 -14.89
C LEU A 43 4.30 -2.55 -13.94
N LEU A 44 3.92 -2.73 -12.68
CA LEU A 44 3.96 -1.67 -11.67
C LEU A 44 5.38 -1.11 -11.51
N ARG A 45 6.39 -1.97 -11.51
CA ARG A 45 7.80 -1.56 -11.41
C ARG A 45 8.24 -0.68 -12.56
N MET A 46 7.82 -0.97 -13.79
CA MET A 46 8.19 -0.16 -14.97
C MET A 46 7.70 1.29 -14.88
N VAL A 47 6.62 1.53 -14.11
CA VAL A 47 6.03 2.86 -13.93
C VAL A 47 6.33 3.47 -12.56
N SER A 48 7.21 2.85 -11.78
CA SER A 48 7.50 3.21 -10.40
C SER A 48 9.01 3.32 -10.15
N PRO A 49 9.64 4.46 -10.50
CA PRO A 49 11.08 4.64 -10.37
C PRO A 49 11.64 4.39 -8.97
N GLY A 50 10.87 4.63 -7.89
CA GLY A 50 11.32 4.34 -6.53
C GLY A 50 11.07 2.92 -6.04
N MET A 51 10.48 2.04 -6.86
CA MET A 51 10.33 0.63 -6.52
C MET A 51 11.64 -0.14 -6.80
N ILE A 52 12.67 0.18 -6.01
CA ILE A 52 14.01 -0.44 -6.09
C ILE A 52 13.94 -1.91 -5.67
N GLN A 53 13.11 -2.19 -4.67
CA GLN A 53 12.83 -3.50 -4.11
C GLN A 53 12.19 -4.46 -5.13
N ARG A 54 12.36 -5.77 -4.88
CA ARG A 54 11.72 -6.86 -5.63
C ARG A 54 10.69 -7.54 -4.71
N PRO A 55 9.48 -6.99 -4.58
CA PRO A 55 8.47 -7.55 -3.68
C PRO A 55 7.80 -8.78 -4.27
N GLN A 56 7.33 -9.66 -3.40
CA GLN A 56 6.44 -10.78 -3.75
C GLN A 56 4.98 -10.39 -3.70
N ALA A 57 4.65 -9.30 -3.01
CA ALA A 57 3.33 -8.74 -2.99
C ALA A 57 3.37 -7.22 -2.93
N VAL A 58 2.38 -6.58 -3.54
CA VAL A 58 2.18 -5.13 -3.46
C VAL A 58 0.75 -4.87 -3.02
N ILE A 59 0.59 -4.10 -1.94
CA ILE A 59 -0.70 -3.55 -1.54
C ILE A 59 -0.73 -2.07 -1.92
N THR A 60 -1.61 -1.70 -2.85
CA THR A 60 -1.83 -0.30 -3.25
C THR A 60 -2.97 0.29 -2.44
N ILE A 61 -2.68 1.36 -1.71
CA ILE A 61 -3.65 2.21 -1.03
C ILE A 61 -4.18 3.21 -2.05
N CYS A 62 -5.48 3.13 -2.32
CA CYS A 62 -6.19 4.00 -3.23
C CYS A 62 -7.20 4.87 -2.47
N ALA A 63 -7.51 6.06 -2.98
CA ALA A 63 -8.51 6.95 -2.44
C ALA A 63 -9.69 7.08 -3.41
N ASN A 64 -10.92 6.89 -2.91
CA ASN A 64 -12.13 7.28 -3.64
C ASN A 64 -12.45 8.74 -3.34
N TRP A 65 -12.29 9.62 -4.33
CA TRP A 65 -12.44 11.07 -4.13
C TRP A 65 -13.88 11.55 -4.12
N ASP A 66 -14.81 10.85 -4.78
CA ASP A 66 -16.23 11.20 -4.74
C ASP A 66 -16.76 11.13 -3.30
N LYS A 67 -16.37 10.07 -2.58
CA LYS A 67 -16.73 9.90 -1.17
C LYS A 67 -16.13 10.99 -0.27
N LEU A 68 -15.01 11.59 -0.67
CA LEU A 68 -14.39 12.73 0.02
C LEU A 68 -15.09 14.05 -0.31
N ALA A 69 -15.52 14.23 -1.57
CA ALA A 69 -16.25 15.41 -2.02
C ALA A 69 -17.61 15.55 -1.29
N GLU A 70 -18.29 14.44 -1.02
CA GLU A 70 -19.52 14.41 -0.20
C GLU A 70 -19.34 15.02 1.20
N LEU A 71 -18.11 14.96 1.73
CA LEU A 71 -17.77 15.43 3.08
C LEU A 71 -17.44 16.92 3.14
N LYS A 72 -17.52 17.63 2.00
CA LYS A 72 -17.13 19.04 1.85
C LYS A 72 -15.69 19.33 2.32
N VAL A 73 -14.84 18.30 2.30
CA VAL A 73 -13.41 18.42 2.58
C VAL A 73 -12.79 19.17 1.41
N LYS A 74 -12.15 20.31 1.68
CA LYS A 74 -11.48 21.09 0.62
C LYS A 74 -10.32 20.27 0.06
N GLY A 75 -10.06 20.37 -1.25
CA GLY A 75 -8.92 19.67 -1.90
C GLY A 75 -7.53 20.03 -1.36
N THR A 76 -7.42 21.03 -0.48
CA THR A 76 -6.21 21.41 0.26
C THR A 76 -6.08 20.71 1.62
N ASP A 77 -7.07 19.92 2.02
CA ASP A 77 -7.09 19.24 3.31
C ASP A 77 -6.08 18.09 3.32
N ARG A 78 -5.16 18.15 4.30
CA ARG A 78 -4.14 17.13 4.50
C ARG A 78 -4.71 15.87 5.15
N ALA A 79 -5.95 15.88 5.64
CA ALA A 79 -6.61 14.75 6.27
C ALA A 79 -6.48 13.46 5.43
N ALA A 80 -6.71 13.53 4.12
CA ALA A 80 -6.61 12.36 3.26
C ALA A 80 -5.18 11.77 3.24
N SER A 81 -4.15 12.62 3.21
CA SER A 81 -2.75 12.18 3.27
C SER A 81 -2.37 11.58 4.63
N ILE A 82 -2.96 12.10 5.72
CA ILE A 82 -2.76 11.55 7.08
C ILE A 82 -3.41 10.16 7.17
N ASP A 83 -4.62 9.99 6.65
CA ASP A 83 -5.33 8.70 6.64
C ASP A 83 -4.59 7.66 5.78
N VAL A 84 -4.05 8.06 4.61
CA VAL A 84 -3.17 7.20 3.79
C VAL A 84 -1.91 6.81 4.57
N GLY A 85 -1.28 7.76 5.25
CA GLY A 85 -0.08 7.52 6.08
C GLY A 85 -0.37 6.61 7.27
N ALA A 86 -1.51 6.76 7.92
CA ALA A 86 -1.96 5.90 9.01
C ALA A 86 -2.20 4.47 8.51
N ALA A 87 -2.91 4.30 7.39
CA ALA A 87 -3.14 3.01 6.76
C ALA A 87 -1.81 2.33 6.36
N MET A 88 -0.89 3.08 5.74
CA MET A 88 0.46 2.61 5.43
C MET A 88 1.17 2.13 6.70
N GLN A 89 1.23 2.94 7.74
CA GLN A 89 1.95 2.58 8.97
C GLN A 89 1.35 1.36 9.65
N THR A 90 0.02 1.22 9.67
CA THR A 90 -0.66 0.02 10.17
C THR A 90 -0.24 -1.23 9.38
N MET A 91 -0.17 -1.15 8.05
CA MET A 91 0.30 -2.26 7.22
C MET A 91 1.76 -2.60 7.48
N LEU A 92 2.64 -1.61 7.62
CA LEU A 92 4.06 -1.83 7.89
C LEU A 92 4.28 -2.53 9.24
N LEU A 93 3.55 -2.13 10.29
CA LEU A 93 3.60 -2.77 11.61
C LEU A 93 3.03 -4.19 11.58
N ALA A 94 1.92 -4.41 10.85
CA ALA A 94 1.35 -5.75 10.69
C ALA A 94 2.30 -6.68 9.93
N ALA A 95 2.92 -6.22 8.84
CA ALA A 95 3.93 -6.98 8.11
C ALA A 95 5.13 -7.30 9.01
N HIS A 96 5.61 -6.33 9.79
CA HIS A 96 6.70 -6.54 10.74
C HIS A 96 6.37 -7.62 11.78
N ALA A 97 5.16 -7.60 12.35
CA ALA A 97 4.71 -8.61 13.32
C ALA A 97 4.61 -10.02 12.73
N LEU A 98 4.50 -10.13 11.40
CA LEU A 98 4.53 -11.40 10.66
C LEU A 98 5.94 -11.77 10.17
N GLU A 99 6.97 -11.06 10.64
CA GLU A 99 8.38 -11.22 10.24
C GLU A 99 8.65 -10.95 8.75
N LEU A 100 7.75 -10.20 8.10
CA LEU A 100 7.90 -9.78 6.71
C LEU A 100 8.65 -8.44 6.62
N GLY A 101 9.46 -8.31 5.57
CA GLY A 101 9.98 -7.02 5.13
C GLY A 101 8.91 -6.24 4.38
N SER A 102 8.80 -4.95 4.66
CA SER A 102 7.89 -4.08 3.92
C SER A 102 8.45 -2.67 3.76
N GLY A 103 8.04 -1.98 2.69
CA GLY A 103 8.51 -0.64 2.41
C GLY A 103 7.56 0.17 1.52
N PRO A 104 7.36 1.46 1.82
CA PRO A 104 6.47 2.31 1.03
C PRO A 104 7.10 2.75 -0.30
N VAL A 105 6.27 2.95 -1.30
CA VAL A 105 6.62 3.53 -2.60
C VAL A 105 5.59 4.60 -2.95
N THR A 106 6.05 5.83 -3.10
CA THR A 106 5.24 6.99 -3.50
C THR A 106 5.63 7.56 -4.86
N SER A 107 6.81 7.19 -5.37
CA SER A 107 7.32 7.63 -6.66
C SER A 107 6.89 6.68 -7.78
N PHE A 108 5.68 6.92 -8.29
CA PHE A 108 5.10 6.21 -9.42
C PHE A 108 4.17 7.12 -10.23
N ASN A 109 3.92 6.74 -11.48
CA ASN A 109 2.93 7.41 -12.32
C ASN A 109 1.51 6.93 -11.93
N LYS A 110 0.72 7.81 -11.27
CA LYS A 110 -0.63 7.48 -10.79
C LYS A 110 -1.58 7.02 -11.91
N VAL A 111 -1.52 7.63 -13.09
CA VAL A 111 -2.38 7.28 -14.22
C VAL A 111 -2.03 5.88 -14.72
N ALA A 112 -0.74 5.61 -14.92
CA ALA A 112 -0.29 4.31 -15.39
C ALA A 112 -0.61 3.19 -14.39
N VAL A 113 -0.41 3.43 -13.08
CA VAL A 113 -0.80 2.47 -12.03
C VAL A 113 -2.31 2.25 -12.01
N GLY A 114 -3.12 3.30 -12.18
CA GLY A 114 -4.57 3.18 -12.28
C GLY A 114 -5.01 2.27 -13.43
N ILE A 115 -4.38 2.40 -14.61
CA ILE A 115 -4.65 1.53 -15.76
C ILE A 115 -4.23 0.08 -15.47
N ILE A 116 -3.01 -0.13 -14.96
CA ILE A 116 -2.47 -1.47 -14.65
C ILE A 116 -3.36 -2.21 -13.66
N LEU A 117 -3.87 -1.50 -12.64
CA LEU A 117 -4.73 -2.06 -11.61
C LEU A 117 -6.22 -2.05 -11.98
N ASN A 118 -6.57 -1.57 -13.18
CA ASN A 118 -7.94 -1.42 -13.67
C ASN A 118 -8.84 -0.68 -12.65
N LEU A 119 -8.35 0.44 -12.12
CA LEU A 119 -9.09 1.24 -11.16
C LEU A 119 -10.21 2.03 -11.83
N PRO A 120 -11.36 2.22 -11.16
CA PRO A 120 -12.38 3.17 -11.60
C PRO A 120 -11.85 4.61 -11.68
N ASP A 121 -12.43 5.44 -12.54
CA ASP A 121 -12.00 6.83 -12.78
C ASP A 121 -11.99 7.70 -11.51
N ASN A 122 -12.87 7.42 -10.54
CA ASN A 122 -12.98 8.14 -9.27
C ASN A 122 -12.07 7.61 -8.16
N VAL A 123 -11.21 6.63 -8.46
CA VAL A 123 -10.29 6.01 -7.51
C VAL A 123 -8.86 6.21 -7.99
N THR A 124 -8.04 6.91 -7.19
CA THR A 124 -6.63 7.11 -7.52
C THR A 124 -5.72 6.29 -6.60
N PRO A 125 -4.60 5.77 -7.11
CA PRO A 125 -3.56 5.18 -6.28
C PRO A 125 -2.76 6.28 -5.58
N GLU A 126 -2.66 6.18 -4.26
CA GLU A 126 -1.99 7.18 -3.41
C GLU A 126 -0.64 6.70 -2.89
N LEU A 127 -0.53 5.42 -2.55
CA LEU A 127 0.70 4.82 -2.02
C LEU A 127 0.73 3.33 -2.28
N MET A 128 1.90 2.76 -2.56
CA MET A 128 2.11 1.31 -2.59
C MET A 128 2.94 0.84 -1.41
N VAL A 129 2.56 -0.28 -0.81
CA VAL A 129 3.34 -1.01 0.19
C VAL A 129 3.86 -2.26 -0.48
N CYS A 130 5.18 -2.30 -0.68
CA CYS A 130 5.88 -3.49 -1.14
C CYS A 130 6.10 -4.42 0.05
N ILE A 131 5.85 -5.71 -0.15
CA ILE A 131 5.96 -6.73 0.90
C ILE A 131 6.76 -7.91 0.35
N GLY A 132 7.67 -8.43 1.16
CA GLY A 132 8.50 -9.58 0.83
C GLY A 132 9.23 -10.12 2.04
N HIS A 133 9.85 -11.29 1.92
CA HIS A 133 10.74 -11.76 2.98
C HIS A 133 12.02 -10.92 2.98
N PRO A 134 12.53 -10.48 4.15
CA PRO A 134 13.75 -9.68 4.22
C PRO A 134 14.96 -10.42 3.63
N ALA A 135 15.89 -9.71 3.00
CA ALA A 135 17.09 -10.34 2.48
C ALA A 135 17.99 -10.85 3.63
N PRO A 136 18.80 -11.91 3.43
CA PRO A 136 19.72 -12.38 4.45
C PRO A 136 20.65 -11.26 4.93
N GLY A 137 20.82 -11.15 6.25
CA GLY A 137 21.64 -10.10 6.87
C GLY A 137 20.97 -8.72 6.98
N TYR A 138 19.73 -8.56 6.51
CA TYR A 138 18.93 -7.38 6.86
C TYR A 138 18.60 -7.42 8.35
N GLN A 139 19.22 -6.53 9.12
CA GLN A 139 18.81 -6.29 10.49
C GLN A 139 17.66 -5.29 10.50
N MET A 140 16.54 -5.69 11.10
CA MET A 140 15.52 -4.76 11.52
C MET A 140 16.16 -3.68 12.39
N PRO A 141 15.67 -2.42 12.37
CA PRO A 141 16.05 -1.44 13.38
C PRO A 141 15.90 -2.09 14.75
N MET A 142 16.97 -2.09 15.54
CA MET A 142 16.97 -2.71 16.86
C MET A 142 15.83 -2.11 17.68
N ALA A 143 15.12 -2.96 18.44
CA ALA A 143 14.21 -2.48 19.46
C ALA A 143 14.99 -1.56 20.42
N PRO A 144 14.39 -0.43 20.86
CA PRO A 144 15.04 0.52 21.76
C PRO A 144 15.44 -0.10 23.10
#